data_AF-A0A840ELG8-F1
#
_entry.id   AF-A0A840ELG8-F1
#
_cell.length_a   1.000
_cell.length_b   1.000
_cell.length_c   1.000
_cell.angle_alpha   90.00
_cell.angle_beta   90.00
_cell.angle_gamma   90.00
#
_symmetry.space_group_name_H-M   'P 1'
#
loop_
_entity.id
_entity.type
_entity.pdbx_description
1 polymer ?
#
loop_
_entity_poly.entity_id
_entity_poly.type
_entity_poly.pdbx_seq_one_letter_code
_entity_poly.pdbx_strand_id
1 'polypeptide(L)'
;MKKTLLLLSLLLSPIYLLAQQEDYADFYISVADTAVNYKSLKNKMVNLQTELNIKIDTMGRGYNAEKDLICLAEDDEDELYAGQYFPRRFPSESLSIEYLNFYTPTTTEKTLALITGIFESKDEAKKHLDKVLLTNNNAYLIKSNIYIGCMH
;
A
#
# COMPACT_ATOMS: atom_id res chain seq x y z
N MET A 1 22.59 67.91 28.02
CA MET A 1 22.68 66.43 28.03
C MET A 1 21.30 65.85 28.32
N LYS A 2 20.57 65.40 27.30
CA LYS A 2 19.29 64.66 27.45
C LYS A 2 19.47 63.33 26.73
N LYS A 3 19.43 62.21 27.47
CA LYS A 3 19.38 60.84 26.95
C LYS A 3 18.07 60.23 27.44
N THR A 4 17.17 59.92 26.53
CA THR A 4 16.00 59.06 26.80
C THR A 4 15.59 58.45 25.46
N LEU A 5 16.05 57.22 25.17
CA LEU A 5 15.39 55.92 25.42
C LEU A 5 14.38 55.59 24.30
N LEU A 6 14.85 54.86 23.28
CA LEU A 6 13.98 54.17 22.32
C LEU A 6 13.49 52.87 22.98
N LEU A 7 12.19 52.74 23.21
CA LEU A 7 11.57 51.45 23.51
C LEU A 7 11.47 50.65 22.20
N LEU A 8 12.18 49.52 22.15
CA LEU A 8 12.01 48.51 21.10
C LEU A 8 11.07 47.44 21.64
N SER A 9 9.79 47.49 21.25
CA SER A 9 8.83 46.43 21.52
C SER A 9 9.11 45.25 20.59
N LEU A 10 9.83 44.23 21.09
CA LEU A 10 9.89 42.92 20.43
C LEU A 10 8.51 42.25 20.54
N LEU A 11 7.76 42.25 19.45
CA LEU A 11 6.59 41.39 19.27
C LEU A 11 7.10 39.95 19.07
N LEU A 12 7.05 39.14 20.13
CA LEU A 12 7.12 37.69 20.01
C LEU A 12 5.79 37.20 19.42
N SER A 13 5.74 37.03 18.10
CA SER A 13 4.69 36.21 17.48
C SER A 13 5.02 34.73 17.74
N PRO A 14 4.10 33.93 18.30
CA PRO A 14 4.28 32.49 18.36
C PRO A 14 4.22 31.96 16.93
N ILE A 15 5.32 31.33 16.50
CA ILE A 15 5.37 30.56 15.25
C ILE A 15 4.46 29.35 15.46
N TYR A 16 3.22 29.42 14.98
CA TYR A 16 2.38 28.25 14.84
C TYR A 16 2.97 27.40 13.72
N LEU A 17 3.73 26.37 14.09
CA LEU A 17 4.17 25.33 13.17
C LEU A 17 2.93 24.49 12.83
N LEU A 18 2.23 24.84 11.74
CA LEU A 18 1.23 23.97 11.15
C LEU A 18 1.97 22.74 10.61
N ALA A 19 1.82 21.60 11.27
CA ALA A 19 2.22 20.33 10.70
C ALA A 19 1.33 20.10 9.47
N GLN A 20 1.89 20.28 8.27
CA GLN A 20 1.27 19.83 7.04
C GLN A 20 1.22 18.30 7.14
N GLN A 21 0.02 17.74 7.27
CA GLN A 21 -0.17 16.30 7.17
C GLN A 21 0.21 15.92 5.74
N GLU A 22 1.32 15.20 5.56
CA GLU A 22 1.64 14.66 4.25
C GLU A 22 0.55 13.62 3.90
N ASP A 23 -0.11 13.80 2.76
CA ASP A 23 -1.10 12.83 2.27
C ASP A 23 -0.44 11.51 1.80
N TYR A 24 0.84 11.33 2.07
CA TYR A 24 1.63 10.16 1.73
C TYR A 24 2.29 9.58 2.97
N ALA A 25 2.42 8.26 2.99
CA ALA A 25 3.15 7.55 4.03
C ALA A 25 4.07 6.49 3.43
N ASP A 26 5.22 6.29 4.06
CA ASP A 26 6.14 5.22 3.72
C ASP A 26 5.67 3.89 4.34
N PHE A 27 5.49 2.88 3.51
CA PHE A 27 5.20 1.51 3.92
C PHE A 27 6.23 0.52 3.38
N TYR A 28 6.27 -0.63 4.01
CA TYR A 28 7.02 -1.81 3.59
C TYR A 28 6.04 -2.88 3.13
N ILE A 29 6.12 -3.24 1.86
CA ILE A 29 5.23 -4.19 1.21
C ILE A 29 5.95 -5.54 1.10
N SER A 30 5.35 -6.59 1.64
CA SER A 30 5.87 -7.94 1.49
C SER A 30 5.23 -8.62 0.28
N VAL A 31 6.05 -8.99 -0.70
CA VAL A 31 5.64 -9.61 -1.95
C VAL A 31 6.15 -11.05 -1.95
N ALA A 32 5.26 -12.02 -2.14
CA ALA A 32 5.64 -13.42 -2.24
C ALA A 32 6.12 -13.82 -3.64
N ASP A 33 5.51 -13.25 -4.69
CA ASP A 33 5.87 -13.53 -6.07
C ASP A 33 5.26 -12.48 -7.03
N THR A 34 5.73 -12.46 -8.26
CA THR A 34 5.18 -11.61 -9.34
C THR A 34 4.93 -12.42 -10.60
N ALA A 35 3.94 -12.01 -11.39
CA ALA A 35 3.66 -12.62 -12.69
C ALA A 35 2.81 -11.69 -13.55
N VAL A 36 2.70 -12.00 -14.84
CA VAL A 36 1.71 -11.37 -15.73
C VAL A 36 0.37 -12.14 -15.76
N ASN A 37 0.34 -13.37 -15.22
CA ASN A 37 -0.83 -14.24 -15.26
C ASN A 37 -1.49 -14.30 -13.87
N TYR A 38 -2.72 -13.78 -13.77
CA TYR A 38 -3.48 -13.76 -12.51
C TYR A 38 -3.71 -15.16 -11.93
N LYS A 39 -4.08 -16.13 -12.77
CA LYS A 39 -4.40 -17.51 -12.34
C LYS A 39 -3.21 -18.20 -11.67
N SER A 40 -1.99 -17.99 -12.19
CA SER A 40 -0.75 -18.49 -11.59
C SER A 40 -0.56 -17.96 -10.16
N LEU A 41 -0.72 -16.65 -9.95
CA LEU A 41 -0.64 -16.04 -8.62
C LEU A 41 -1.79 -16.48 -7.71
N LYS A 42 -3.01 -16.67 -8.24
CA LYS A 42 -4.16 -17.12 -7.47
C LYS A 42 -3.93 -18.50 -6.85
N ASN A 43 -3.33 -19.43 -7.59
CA ASN A 43 -2.98 -20.74 -7.04
C ASN A 43 -1.93 -20.62 -5.93
N LYS A 44 -0.89 -19.81 -6.13
CA LYS A 44 0.13 -19.55 -5.09
C LYS A 44 -0.50 -18.90 -3.84
N MET A 45 -1.43 -17.98 -4.02
CA MET A 45 -2.15 -17.32 -2.92
C MET A 45 -2.93 -18.31 -2.07
N VAL A 46 -3.65 -19.26 -2.68
CA VAL A 46 -4.41 -20.29 -1.96
C VAL A 46 -3.47 -21.25 -1.21
N ASN A 47 -2.32 -21.58 -1.80
CA ASN A 47 -1.31 -22.41 -1.12
C ASN A 47 -0.74 -21.68 0.11
N LEU A 48 -0.33 -20.41 -0.04
CA LEU A 48 0.18 -19.60 1.07
C LEU A 48 -0.85 -19.39 2.17
N GLN A 49 -2.13 -19.20 1.82
CA GLN A 49 -3.23 -19.14 2.79
C GLN A 49 -3.25 -20.41 3.65
N THR A 50 -3.12 -21.58 3.01
CA THR A 50 -3.18 -22.88 3.68
C THR A 50 -1.95 -23.10 4.58
N GLU A 51 -0.76 -22.80 4.07
CA GLU A 51 0.51 -23.07 4.77
C GLU A 51 0.79 -22.10 5.92
N LEU A 52 0.42 -20.82 5.75
CA LEU A 52 0.77 -19.75 6.70
C LEU A 52 -0.44 -19.26 7.50
N ASN A 53 -1.65 -19.73 7.17
CA ASN A 53 -2.91 -19.30 7.79
C ASN A 53 -3.13 -17.77 7.71
N ILE A 54 -2.63 -17.13 6.64
CA ILE A 54 -2.85 -15.71 6.37
C ILE A 54 -4.17 -15.56 5.63
N LYS A 55 -5.02 -14.63 6.06
CA LYS A 55 -6.33 -14.38 5.42
C LYS A 55 -6.14 -13.78 4.02
N ILE A 56 -7.04 -14.14 3.11
CA ILE A 56 -7.18 -13.45 1.83
C ILE A 56 -8.13 -12.28 2.01
N ASP A 57 -7.72 -11.09 1.57
CA ASP A 57 -8.55 -9.90 1.51
C ASP A 57 -8.33 -9.19 0.17
N THR A 58 -9.32 -9.28 -0.70
CA THR A 58 -9.30 -8.62 -2.01
C THR A 58 -10.03 -7.29 -2.03
N MET A 59 -10.60 -6.85 -0.90
CA MET A 59 -11.50 -5.70 -0.79
C MET A 59 -12.67 -5.76 -1.79
N GLY A 60 -13.25 -6.95 -1.99
CA GLY A 60 -14.34 -7.17 -2.96
C GLY A 60 -13.90 -7.34 -4.41
N ARG A 61 -12.63 -7.02 -4.75
CA ARG A 61 -12.14 -7.11 -6.13
C ARG A 61 -11.96 -8.55 -6.60
N GLY A 62 -12.17 -8.78 -7.89
CA GLY A 62 -11.90 -10.03 -8.60
C GLY A 62 -11.23 -9.77 -9.95
N TYR A 63 -10.73 -10.83 -10.61
CA TYR A 63 -10.20 -10.70 -11.96
C TYR A 63 -11.32 -10.90 -12.99
N ASN A 64 -11.58 -9.86 -13.77
CA ASN A 64 -12.49 -9.87 -14.92
C ASN A 64 -11.71 -10.27 -16.17
N ALA A 65 -11.99 -11.45 -16.72
CA ALA A 65 -11.31 -11.99 -17.89
C ALA A 65 -11.68 -11.28 -19.20
N GLU A 66 -12.86 -10.67 -19.30
CA GLU A 66 -13.28 -9.91 -20.48
C GLU A 66 -12.53 -8.58 -20.58
N LYS A 67 -12.28 -7.94 -19.43
CA LYS A 67 -11.53 -6.68 -19.32
C LYS A 67 -10.01 -6.87 -19.16
N ASP A 68 -9.54 -8.08 -18.90
CA ASP A 68 -8.15 -8.35 -18.47
C ASP A 68 -7.74 -7.47 -17.27
N LEU A 69 -8.63 -7.33 -16.29
CA LEU A 69 -8.53 -6.34 -15.21
C LEU A 69 -8.90 -6.95 -13.85
N ILE A 70 -8.13 -6.60 -12.80
CA ILE A 70 -8.59 -6.78 -11.41
C ILE A 70 -9.48 -5.59 -11.06
N CYS A 71 -10.76 -5.81 -10.79
CA CYS A 71 -11.72 -4.73 -10.50
C CYS A 71 -12.82 -5.18 -9.54
N LEU A 72 -13.60 -4.22 -9.04
CA LEU A 72 -14.91 -4.52 -8.45
C LEU A 72 -15.88 -5.02 -9.51
N ALA A 73 -16.99 -5.58 -9.04
CA ALA A 73 -18.12 -5.89 -9.92
C ALA A 73 -18.68 -4.61 -10.55
N GLU A 74 -19.33 -4.73 -11.71
CA GLU A 74 -19.94 -3.57 -12.39
C GLU A 74 -21.17 -3.04 -11.64
N ASP A 75 -21.80 -3.88 -10.83
CA ASP A 75 -23.00 -3.60 -10.05
C ASP A 75 -22.68 -3.37 -8.56
N ASP A 76 -21.42 -3.04 -8.25
CA ASP A 76 -21.00 -2.68 -6.89
C ASP A 76 -21.72 -1.40 -6.41
N GLU A 77 -22.02 -1.33 -5.11
CA GLU A 77 -22.72 -0.18 -4.51
C GLU A 77 -21.87 1.10 -4.52
N ASP A 78 -20.55 0.94 -4.60
CA ASP A 78 -19.62 2.05 -4.79
C ASP A 78 -19.54 2.42 -6.28
N GLU A 79 -20.45 3.28 -6.72
CA GLU A 79 -20.54 3.74 -8.12
C GLU A 79 -19.22 4.33 -8.67
N LEU A 80 -18.34 4.86 -7.81
CA LEU A 80 -17.06 5.44 -8.22
C LEU A 80 -16.06 4.35 -8.62
N TYR A 81 -16.07 3.20 -7.93
CA TYR A 81 -15.14 2.09 -8.17
C TYR A 81 -15.78 0.89 -8.88
N ALA A 82 -17.08 0.91 -9.14
CA ALA A 82 -17.77 -0.12 -9.91
C ALA A 82 -17.07 -0.37 -11.26
N GLY A 83 -16.67 -1.62 -11.50
CA GLY A 83 -15.92 -2.02 -12.69
C GLY A 83 -14.49 -1.44 -12.79
N GLN A 84 -13.98 -0.78 -11.75
CA GLN A 84 -12.64 -0.18 -11.68
C GLN A 84 -11.72 -0.91 -10.71
N TYR A 85 -10.42 -0.71 -10.89
CA TYR A 85 -9.39 -1.10 -9.92
C TYR A 85 -9.17 0.00 -8.89
N PHE A 86 -8.93 -0.40 -7.64
CA PHE A 86 -8.33 0.45 -6.63
C PHE A 86 -7.35 -0.37 -5.78
N PRO A 87 -6.23 0.20 -5.31
CA PRO A 87 -5.21 -0.53 -4.55
C PRO A 87 -5.46 -0.50 -3.04
N ARG A 88 -4.85 -1.44 -2.31
CA ARG A 88 -4.69 -1.31 -0.84
C ARG A 88 -3.65 -0.24 -0.52
N ARG A 89 -4.00 0.63 0.43
CA ARG A 89 -3.17 1.77 0.85
C ARG A 89 -2.88 1.81 2.35
N PHE A 90 -3.46 0.90 3.12
CA PHE A 90 -3.37 0.87 4.57
C PHE A 90 -2.70 -0.43 5.06
N PRO A 91 -2.08 -0.40 6.25
CA PRO A 91 -1.46 -1.58 6.84
C PRO A 91 -2.41 -2.76 6.96
N SER A 92 -1.95 -3.94 6.56
CA SER A 92 -2.70 -5.18 6.67
C SER A 92 -1.79 -6.39 6.51
N GLU A 93 -2.00 -7.43 7.32
CA GLU A 93 -1.35 -8.73 7.18
C GLU A 93 -2.33 -9.70 6.47
N SER A 94 -2.58 -9.42 5.18
CA SER A 94 -3.49 -10.20 4.35
C SER A 94 -2.98 -10.39 2.92
N LEU A 95 -3.35 -11.52 2.35
CA LEU A 95 -3.04 -11.92 0.98
C LEU A 95 -3.94 -11.19 -0.02
N SER A 96 -3.33 -10.62 -1.05
CA SER A 96 -4.03 -10.07 -2.21
C SER A 96 -3.19 -10.22 -3.48
N ILE A 97 -3.83 -10.09 -4.64
CA ILE A 97 -3.14 -9.92 -5.92
C ILE A 97 -3.43 -8.51 -6.39
N GLU A 98 -2.37 -7.74 -6.65
CA GLU A 98 -2.45 -6.31 -6.97
C GLU A 98 -1.47 -5.95 -8.08
N TYR A 99 -1.68 -4.80 -8.72
CA TYR A 99 -0.76 -4.30 -9.72
C TYR A 99 0.52 -3.76 -9.05
N LEU A 100 1.68 -4.31 -9.43
CA LEU A 100 2.97 -3.97 -8.84
C LEU A 100 3.37 -2.52 -9.09
N ASN A 101 2.95 -1.95 -10.23
CA ASN A 101 3.25 -0.57 -10.61
C ASN A 101 2.72 0.46 -9.61
N PHE A 102 1.65 0.15 -8.86
CA PHE A 102 1.18 1.03 -7.80
C PHE A 102 2.22 1.18 -6.67
N TYR A 103 2.88 0.09 -6.29
CA TYR A 103 3.87 0.08 -5.20
C TYR A 103 5.28 0.41 -5.67
N THR A 104 5.58 0.17 -6.94
CA THR A 104 6.87 0.45 -7.57
C THR A 104 6.61 1.02 -8.98
N PRO A 105 6.44 2.35 -9.11
CA PRO A 105 6.03 3.01 -10.36
C PRO A 105 6.95 2.81 -11.56
N THR A 106 8.16 2.27 -11.35
CA THR A 106 9.11 1.92 -12.43
C THR A 106 8.83 0.57 -13.10
N THR A 107 7.82 -0.18 -12.64
CA THR A 107 7.46 -1.49 -13.19
C THR A 107 6.37 -1.38 -14.26
N THR A 108 6.26 -2.39 -15.14
CA THR A 108 5.25 -2.39 -16.21
C THR A 108 3.85 -2.49 -15.64
N GLU A 109 2.88 -1.80 -16.24
CA GLU A 109 1.50 -1.70 -15.74
C GLU A 109 0.77 -3.05 -15.63
N LYS A 110 1.22 -4.08 -16.36
CA LYS A 110 0.64 -5.43 -16.31
C LYS A 110 1.32 -6.39 -15.34
N THR A 111 2.37 -5.97 -14.64
CA THR A 111 3.01 -6.85 -13.65
C THR A 111 2.12 -6.93 -12.41
N LEU A 112 1.66 -8.15 -12.10
CA LEU A 112 0.91 -8.45 -10.89
C LEU A 112 1.86 -8.90 -9.79
N ALA A 113 1.55 -8.56 -8.56
CA ALA A 113 2.24 -8.99 -7.35
C ALA A 113 1.27 -9.74 -6.43
N LEU A 114 1.73 -10.85 -5.87
CA LEU A 114 1.07 -11.51 -4.75
C LEU A 114 1.59 -10.88 -3.45
N ILE A 115 0.82 -9.97 -2.88
CA ILE A 115 1.17 -9.25 -1.66
C ILE A 115 0.73 -10.08 -0.45
N THR A 116 1.60 -10.18 0.55
CA THR A 116 1.36 -10.90 1.81
C THR A 116 1.16 -9.98 3.00
N GLY A 117 1.59 -8.72 2.89
CA GLY A 117 1.20 -7.66 3.82
C GLY A 117 1.77 -6.29 3.47
N ILE A 118 1.20 -5.27 4.12
CA ILE A 118 1.60 -3.86 4.10
C ILE A 118 1.88 -3.45 5.54
N PHE A 119 3.07 -2.93 5.81
CA PHE A 119 3.54 -2.64 7.17
C PHE A 119 4.10 -1.22 7.28
N GLU A 120 3.83 -0.56 8.40
CA GLU A 120 4.46 0.74 8.74
C GLU A 120 5.92 0.54 9.17
N SER A 121 6.20 -0.56 9.88
CA SER A 121 7.53 -0.88 10.40
C SER A 121 8.30 -1.81 9.48
N LYS A 122 9.55 -1.43 9.17
CA LYS A 122 10.50 -2.28 8.46
C LYS A 122 10.74 -3.61 9.17
N ASP A 123 10.75 -3.61 10.50
CA ASP A 123 11.09 -4.80 11.29
C ASP A 123 9.92 -5.77 11.39
N GLU A 124 8.68 -5.25 11.43
CA GLU A 124 7.48 -6.08 11.28
C GLU A 124 7.42 -6.72 9.88
N ALA A 125 7.71 -5.93 8.84
CA ALA A 125 7.77 -6.43 7.48
C ALA A 125 8.82 -7.53 7.29
N LYS A 126 10.02 -7.38 7.87
CA LYS A 126 11.06 -8.42 7.84
C LYS A 126 10.63 -9.67 8.58
N LYS A 127 10.08 -9.53 9.79
CA LYS A 127 9.58 -10.66 10.58
C LYS A 127 8.50 -11.43 9.82
N HIS A 128 7.63 -10.72 9.09
CA HIS A 128 6.64 -11.35 8.23
C HIS A 128 7.30 -12.03 7.03
N LEU A 129 8.20 -11.35 6.32
CA LEU A 129 8.96 -11.90 5.19
C LEU A 129 9.68 -13.21 5.58
N ASP A 130 10.34 -13.25 6.73
CA ASP A 130 11.06 -14.44 7.22
C ASP A 130 10.13 -15.66 7.32
N LYS A 131 8.86 -15.47 7.71
CA LYS A 131 7.85 -16.55 7.72
C LYS A 131 7.46 -16.97 6.30
N VAL A 132 7.26 -16.01 5.40
CA VAL A 132 6.90 -16.29 3.99
C VAL A 132 8.02 -17.04 3.28
N LEU A 133 9.28 -16.68 3.56
CA LEU A 133 10.46 -17.34 2.99
C LEU A 133 10.60 -18.81 3.41
N LEU A 134 9.94 -19.27 4.48
CA LEU A 134 9.94 -20.69 4.85
C LEU A 134 9.20 -21.56 3.82
N THR A 135 8.29 -20.98 3.04
CA THR A 135 7.49 -21.71 2.05
C THR A 135 7.66 -21.18 0.63
N ASN A 136 8.08 -19.92 0.46
CA ASN A 136 8.30 -19.31 -0.84
C ASN A 136 9.59 -18.47 -0.87
N ASN A 137 10.63 -19.05 -1.48
CA ASN A 137 11.96 -18.43 -1.60
C ASN A 137 12.02 -17.21 -2.56
N ASN A 138 10.97 -16.92 -3.33
CA ASN A 138 10.92 -15.76 -4.21
C ASN A 138 10.49 -14.48 -3.48
N ALA A 139 10.12 -14.57 -2.20
CA ALA A 139 9.56 -13.44 -1.47
C ALA A 139 10.58 -12.33 -1.21
N TYR A 140 10.13 -11.07 -1.23
CA TYR A 140 10.96 -9.89 -1.01
C TYR A 140 10.16 -8.72 -0.43
N LEU A 141 10.87 -7.69 0.04
CA LEU A 141 10.26 -6.44 0.51
C LEU A 141 10.45 -5.31 -0.50
N ILE A 142 9.43 -4.46 -0.60
CA ILE A 142 9.46 -3.17 -1.31
C ILE A 142 9.24 -2.07 -0.28
N LYS A 143 9.99 -0.96 -0.36
CA LYS A 143 9.61 0.28 0.31
C LYS A 143 8.82 1.13 -0.67
N SER A 144 7.63 1.58 -0.29
CA SER A 144 6.74 2.37 -1.15
C SER A 144 6.23 3.60 -0.42
N ASN A 145 6.12 4.73 -1.13
CA ASN A 145 5.51 5.95 -0.63
C ASN A 145 4.10 6.03 -1.21
N ILE A 146 3.09 5.78 -0.37
CA ILE A 146 1.70 5.55 -0.80
C ILE A 146 0.83 6.72 -0.37
N TYR A 147 -0.02 7.20 -1.28
CA TYR A 147 -1.04 8.19 -0.95
C TYR A 147 -2.04 7.60 0.06
N ILE A 148 -2.15 8.19 1.25
CA ILE A 148 -3.07 7.80 2.33
C ILE A 148 -4.20 8.81 2.56
N GLY A 149 -4.24 9.89 1.77
CA GLY A 149 -5.32 10.86 1.82
C GLY A 149 -6.69 10.25 1.42
N CYS A 150 -7.74 11.04 1.61
CA CYS A 150 -9.07 10.70 1.16
C CYS A 150 -9.08 10.48 -0.35
N MET A 151 -9.49 9.28 -0.79
CA MET A 151 -9.81 9.05 -2.20
C MET A 151 -11.23 9.55 -2.43
N HIS A 152 -11.39 10.85 -2.64
CA HIS A 152 -12.64 11.50 -3.02
C HIS A 152 -12.36 12.63 -4.01
#